data_AF-A0AAV9TG44-F1
#
_entry.id   AF-A0AAV9TG44-F1
#
_cell.length_a   1.000
_cell.length_b   1.000
_cell.length_c   1.000
_cell.angle_alpha   90.00
_cell.angle_beta   90.00
_cell.angle_gamma   90.00
#
_symmetry.space_group_name_H-M   'P 1'
#
loop_
_entity.id
_entity.type
_entity.pdbx_description
1 polymer ?
#
loop_
_entity_poly.entity_id
_entity_poly.type
_entity_poly.pdbx_seq_one_letter_code
_entity_poly.pdbx_strand_id
1 'polypeptide(L)'
;MSGRVVKRKADSEVSQKTRERRSLAEAVERHGVDVMPCTYCFKSNKVCKMAEESSRCGECIRTGRSQCDGNNVADALNRCMSEQRKIEKEEREAEEAMEVLQMQLSTALGRLSRLRKQKRFLKDRGSELIRRGLQSLDELEAQDREVAEAEARVEQDLVSWGAGEVFDWSSLGVGSDFAELGPLSPSRGTAEGPAGNVGGS
;
A
#
# COMPACT_ATOMS: atom_id res chain seq x y z
N MET A 1 -59.52 8.59 -2.24
CA MET A 1 -59.56 7.18 -2.69
C MET A 1 -59.50 7.16 -4.22
N SER A 2 -58.31 7.00 -4.81
CA SER A 2 -58.15 7.01 -6.27
C SER A 2 -57.98 5.58 -6.76
N GLY A 3 -59.07 4.99 -7.27
CA GLY A 3 -59.08 3.64 -7.81
C GLY A 3 -58.41 3.59 -9.17
N ARG A 4 -57.31 2.83 -9.29
CA ARG A 4 -56.70 2.51 -10.59
C ARG A 4 -57.67 1.62 -11.37
N VAL A 5 -58.39 2.20 -12.33
CA VAL A 5 -59.25 1.46 -13.27
C VAL A 5 -58.35 0.63 -14.18
N VAL A 6 -58.29 -0.68 -13.93
CA VAL A 6 -57.63 -1.63 -14.82
C VAL A 6 -58.52 -1.79 -16.06
N LYS A 7 -58.18 -1.09 -17.14
CA LYS A 7 -58.82 -1.26 -18.45
C LYS A 7 -58.56 -2.70 -18.90
N ARG A 8 -59.58 -3.57 -18.84
CA ARG A 8 -59.50 -4.93 -19.38
C ARG A 8 -59.40 -4.78 -20.90
N LYS A 9 -58.27 -5.17 -21.48
CA LYS A 9 -58.14 -5.27 -22.94
C LYS A 9 -59.19 -6.23 -23.46
N ALA A 10 -59.82 -5.90 -24.58
CA ALA A 10 -60.71 -6.84 -25.27
C ALA A 10 -59.91 -8.10 -25.62
N ASP A 11 -60.54 -9.27 -25.61
CA ASP A 11 -59.84 -10.54 -25.91
C ASP A 11 -59.19 -10.56 -27.29
N SER A 12 -59.64 -9.71 -28.21
CA SER A 12 -59.03 -9.46 -29.54
C SER A 12 -57.67 -8.76 -29.47
N GLU A 13 -57.33 -8.06 -28.39
CA GLU A 13 -56.05 -7.36 -28.18
C GLU A 13 -55.04 -8.18 -27.36
N VAL A 14 -55.45 -9.36 -26.84
CA VAL A 14 -54.57 -10.26 -26.10
C VAL A 14 -53.75 -11.09 -27.09
N SER A 15 -52.43 -11.04 -26.97
CA SER A 15 -51.53 -11.86 -27.79
C SER A 15 -51.97 -13.33 -27.79
N GLN A 16 -52.00 -13.95 -28.98
CA GLN A 16 -52.34 -15.36 -29.17
C GLN A 16 -51.61 -16.27 -28.17
N LYS A 17 -50.33 -16.01 -27.92
CA LYS A 17 -49.49 -16.75 -26.95
C LYS A 17 -50.04 -16.70 -25.52
N THR A 18 -50.59 -15.56 -25.11
CA THR A 18 -51.21 -15.41 -23.78
C THR A 18 -52.54 -16.14 -23.71
N ARG A 19 -53.32 -16.14 -24.79
CA ARG A 19 -54.58 -16.89 -24.88
C ARG A 19 -54.33 -18.40 -24.81
N GLU A 20 -53.35 -18.89 -25.57
CA GLU A 20 -52.93 -20.30 -25.55
C GLU A 20 -52.46 -20.73 -24.15
N ARG A 21 -51.63 -19.92 -23.48
CA ARG A 21 -51.20 -20.20 -22.09
C ARG A 21 -52.38 -20.30 -21.11
N ARG A 22 -53.38 -19.41 -21.21
CA ARG A 22 -54.57 -19.48 -20.37
C ARG A 22 -55.37 -20.74 -20.64
N SER A 23 -55.63 -21.04 -21.92
CA SER A 23 -56.36 -22.24 -22.32
C SER A 23 -55.66 -23.53 -21.86
N LEU A 24 -54.33 -23.60 -21.99
CA LEU A 24 -53.55 -24.75 -21.50
C LEU A 24 -53.58 -24.84 -19.98
N ALA A 25 -53.43 -23.72 -19.27
CA ALA A 25 -53.52 -23.70 -17.81
C ALA A 25 -54.90 -24.12 -17.29
N GLU A 26 -55.98 -23.75 -17.99
CA GLU A 26 -57.35 -24.19 -17.69
C GLU A 26 -57.57 -25.68 -17.98
N ALA A 27 -56.92 -26.23 -19.02
CA ALA A 27 -56.94 -27.67 -19.28
C ALA A 27 -56.22 -28.44 -18.16
N VAL A 28 -55.05 -27.96 -17.72
CA VAL A 28 -54.30 -28.55 -16.59
C VAL A 28 -55.08 -28.42 -15.27
N GLU A 29 -55.82 -27.34 -15.07
CA GLU A 29 -56.65 -27.17 -13.86
C GLU A 29 -57.79 -28.19 -13.78
N ARG A 30 -58.37 -28.54 -14.95
CA ARG A 30 -59.50 -29.47 -15.06
C ARG A 30 -59.08 -30.94 -15.09
N HIS A 31 -57.97 -31.24 -15.76
CA HIS A 31 -57.56 -32.62 -16.05
C HIS A 31 -56.22 -33.01 -15.41
N GLY A 32 -55.49 -32.06 -14.82
CA GLY A 32 -54.23 -32.33 -14.15
C GLY A 32 -54.41 -32.97 -12.78
N VAL A 33 -53.34 -33.57 -12.30
CA VAL A 33 -53.25 -34.22 -10.98
C VAL A 33 -52.61 -33.26 -10.00
N ASP A 34 -53.09 -33.27 -8.75
CA ASP A 34 -52.46 -32.55 -7.65
C ASP A 34 -51.10 -33.17 -7.33
N VAL A 35 -50.05 -32.37 -7.45
CA VAL A 35 -48.67 -32.75 -7.13
C VAL A 35 -48.16 -31.91 -5.96
N MET A 36 -47.01 -32.30 -5.42
CA MET A 36 -46.31 -31.48 -4.43
C MET A 36 -46.13 -30.04 -4.94
N PRO A 37 -46.41 -29.02 -4.11
CA PRO A 37 -46.32 -27.64 -4.55
C PRO A 37 -44.91 -27.27 -5.02
N CYS A 38 -44.79 -26.80 -6.26
CA CYS A 38 -43.56 -26.16 -6.73
C CYS A 38 -43.25 -24.91 -5.89
N THR A 39 -42.01 -24.42 -5.89
CA THR A 39 -41.58 -23.26 -5.08
C THR A 39 -42.51 -22.05 -5.23
N TYR A 40 -43.00 -21.78 -6.44
CA TYR A 40 -43.91 -20.67 -6.67
C TYR A 40 -45.30 -20.91 -6.08
N CYS A 41 -45.88 -22.09 -6.31
CA CYS A 41 -47.19 -22.45 -5.78
C CYS A 41 -47.17 -22.50 -4.25
N PHE A 42 -46.08 -23.01 -3.65
CA PHE A 42 -45.88 -23.01 -2.21
C PHE A 42 -45.87 -21.59 -1.64
N LYS A 43 -45.03 -20.70 -2.19
CA LYS A 43 -44.96 -19.29 -1.74
C LYS A 43 -46.26 -18.51 -1.96
N SER A 44 -47.03 -18.89 -2.98
CA SER A 44 -48.30 -18.23 -3.33
C SER A 44 -49.51 -18.88 -2.66
N ASN A 45 -49.30 -19.91 -1.83
CA ASN A 45 -50.34 -20.73 -1.21
C ASN A 45 -51.41 -21.25 -2.19
N LYS A 46 -50.96 -21.80 -3.33
CA LYS A 46 -51.82 -22.34 -4.39
C LYS A 46 -51.63 -23.86 -4.52
N VAL A 47 -52.72 -24.56 -4.84
CA VAL A 47 -52.65 -25.97 -5.23
C VAL A 47 -51.90 -26.10 -6.55
N CYS A 48 -50.96 -27.04 -6.60
CA CYS A 48 -50.11 -27.25 -7.77
C CYS A 48 -50.62 -28.44 -8.57
N LYS A 49 -51.25 -28.15 -9.71
CA LYS A 49 -51.71 -29.18 -10.65
C LYS A 49 -50.79 -29.30 -11.84
N MET A 50 -50.46 -30.53 -12.23
CA MET A 50 -49.64 -30.85 -13.38
C MET A 50 -50.33 -31.86 -14.29
N ALA A 51 -50.16 -31.71 -15.60
CA ALA A 51 -50.46 -32.75 -16.57
C ALA A 51 -49.23 -33.65 -16.74
N GLU A 52 -49.44 -34.93 -17.00
CA GLU A 52 -48.37 -35.95 -17.09
C GLU A 52 -47.28 -35.60 -18.11
N GLU A 53 -47.67 -35.03 -19.25
CA GLU A 53 -46.75 -34.64 -20.32
C GLU A 53 -46.12 -33.25 -20.12
N SER A 54 -46.49 -32.52 -19.07
CA SER A 54 -46.04 -31.16 -18.83
C SER A 54 -44.93 -31.12 -17.80
N SER A 55 -43.81 -30.47 -18.13
CA SER A 55 -42.76 -30.12 -17.17
C SER A 55 -43.14 -28.96 -16.24
N ARG A 56 -44.33 -28.36 -16.41
CA ARG A 56 -44.80 -27.18 -15.65
C ARG A 56 -46.21 -27.34 -15.13
N CYS A 57 -46.46 -26.83 -13.93
CA CYS A 57 -47.81 -26.76 -13.38
C CYS A 57 -48.67 -25.70 -14.06
N GLY A 58 -49.99 -25.85 -13.94
CA GLY A 58 -50.98 -24.97 -14.56
C GLY A 58 -50.76 -23.51 -14.21
N GLU A 59 -50.39 -23.22 -12.96
CA GLU A 59 -50.11 -21.86 -12.50
C GLU A 59 -48.80 -21.30 -13.09
N CYS A 60 -47.74 -22.10 -13.22
CA CYS A 60 -46.49 -21.70 -13.88
C CYS A 60 -46.71 -21.48 -15.39
N ILE A 61 -47.57 -22.27 -16.04
CA ILE A 61 -47.97 -22.05 -17.45
C ILE A 61 -48.75 -20.74 -17.58
N ARG A 62 -49.74 -20.52 -16.71
CA ARG A 62 -50.61 -19.33 -16.68
C ARG A 62 -49.81 -18.04 -16.52
N THR A 63 -48.81 -18.05 -15.64
CA THR A 63 -47.92 -16.92 -15.36
C THR A 63 -46.76 -16.81 -16.35
N GLY A 64 -46.56 -17.82 -17.20
CA GLY A 64 -45.51 -17.84 -18.22
C GLY A 64 -44.10 -18.09 -17.68
N ARG A 65 -43.97 -18.73 -16.51
CA ARG A 65 -42.68 -19.13 -15.95
C ARG A 65 -42.00 -20.20 -16.80
N SER A 66 -40.70 -20.06 -16.98
CA SER A 66 -39.87 -21.00 -17.75
C SER A 66 -39.50 -22.25 -16.94
N GLN A 67 -39.37 -22.13 -15.61
CA GLN A 67 -39.00 -23.22 -14.71
C GLN A 67 -40.10 -23.52 -13.70
N CYS A 68 -40.33 -24.81 -13.46
CA CYS A 68 -41.25 -25.33 -12.45
C CYS A 68 -40.58 -26.56 -11.82
N ASP A 69 -40.39 -26.53 -10.51
CA ASP A 69 -39.74 -27.56 -9.71
C ASP A 69 -40.72 -28.57 -9.10
N GLY A 70 -42.02 -28.47 -9.40
CA GLY A 70 -43.07 -29.29 -8.80
C GLY A 70 -42.96 -30.80 -9.05
N ASN A 71 -42.49 -31.23 -10.23
CA ASN A 71 -42.35 -32.66 -10.54
C ASN A 71 -40.99 -33.24 -10.12
N ASN A 72 -39.97 -32.39 -9.98
CA ASN A 72 -38.57 -32.81 -9.78
C ASN A 72 -37.97 -32.16 -8.52
N VAL A 73 -38.73 -32.12 -7.43
CA VAL A 73 -38.30 -31.52 -6.16
C VAL A 73 -37.00 -32.17 -5.66
N ALA A 74 -36.86 -33.50 -5.81
CA ALA A 74 -35.65 -34.22 -5.43
C ALA A 74 -34.41 -33.77 -6.24
N ASP A 75 -34.54 -33.62 -7.56
CA ASP A 75 -33.43 -33.13 -8.40
C ASP A 75 -33.08 -31.67 -8.10
N ALA A 76 -34.10 -30.83 -7.90
CA ALA A 76 -33.92 -29.44 -7.52
C ALA A 76 -33.19 -29.34 -6.18
N LEU A 77 -33.59 -30.16 -5.19
CA LEU A 77 -32.93 -30.25 -3.89
C LEU A 77 -31.49 -30.72 -4.04
N ASN A 78 -31.23 -31.79 -4.78
CA ASN A 78 -29.88 -32.32 -5.00
C ASN A 78 -28.96 -31.28 -5.67
N ARG A 79 -29.48 -30.50 -6.62
CA ARG A 79 -28.74 -29.38 -7.23
C ARG A 79 -28.42 -28.31 -6.18
N CYS A 80 -29.41 -27.88 -5.40
CA CYS A 80 -29.19 -26.90 -4.33
C CYS A 80 -28.14 -27.38 -3.32
N MET A 81 -28.22 -28.62 -2.87
CA MET A 81 -27.26 -29.20 -1.92
C MET A 81 -25.84 -29.31 -2.52
N SER A 82 -25.74 -29.65 -3.81
CA SER A 82 -24.46 -29.69 -4.52
C SER A 82 -23.82 -28.31 -4.62
N GLU A 83 -24.60 -27.31 -5.03
CA GLU A 83 -24.12 -25.92 -5.10
C GLU A 83 -23.75 -25.38 -3.72
N GLN A 84 -24.54 -25.69 -2.69
CA GLN A 84 -24.21 -25.32 -1.32
C GLN A 84 -22.86 -25.90 -0.89
N ARG A 85 -22.58 -27.18 -1.17
CA ARG A 85 -21.28 -27.80 -0.84
C ARG A 85 -20.11 -27.16 -1.58
N LYS A 86 -20.31 -26.71 -2.82
CA LYS A 86 -19.29 -25.98 -3.57
C LYS A 86 -19.00 -24.64 -2.92
N ILE A 87 -20.04 -23.88 -2.60
CA ILE A 87 -19.92 -22.58 -1.92
C ILE A 87 -19.24 -22.76 -0.55
N GLU A 88 -19.63 -23.75 0.25
CA GLU A 88 -18.99 -24.06 1.54
C GLU A 88 -17.51 -24.45 1.41
N LYS A 89 -17.10 -24.98 0.25
CA LYS A 89 -15.69 -25.26 -0.02
C LYS A 89 -14.94 -23.98 -0.40
N GLU A 90 -15.52 -23.18 -1.30
CA GLU A 90 -14.94 -21.89 -1.72
C GLU A 90 -14.83 -20.91 -0.55
N GLU A 91 -15.81 -20.91 0.36
CA GLU A 91 -15.80 -20.12 1.60
C GLU A 91 -14.62 -20.50 2.48
N ARG A 92 -14.41 -21.80 2.75
CA ARG A 92 -13.26 -22.27 3.53
C ARG A 92 -11.92 -21.93 2.89
N GLU A 93 -11.79 -22.10 1.57
CA GLU A 93 -10.57 -21.72 0.85
C GLU A 93 -10.30 -20.21 0.96
N ALA A 94 -11.35 -19.38 0.91
CA ALA A 94 -11.22 -17.94 1.09
C ALA A 94 -10.84 -17.56 2.53
N GLU A 95 -11.40 -18.25 3.54
CA GLU A 95 -11.04 -18.07 4.95
C GLU A 95 -9.57 -18.41 5.22
N GLU A 96 -9.11 -19.57 4.75
CA GLU A 96 -7.70 -19.99 4.87
C GLU A 96 -6.75 -18.98 4.18
N ALA A 97 -7.13 -18.47 3.00
CA ALA A 97 -6.35 -17.43 2.32
C ALA A 97 -6.30 -16.12 3.12
N MET A 98 -7.40 -15.73 3.79
CA MET A 98 -7.41 -14.56 4.66
C MET A 98 -6.47 -14.72 5.85
N GLU A 99 -6.42 -15.89 6.50
CA GLU A 99 -5.51 -16.16 7.62
C GLU A 99 -4.04 -16.00 7.20
N VAL A 100 -3.67 -16.54 6.04
CA VAL A 100 -2.32 -16.41 5.48
C VAL A 100 -1.97 -14.93 5.24
N LEU A 101 -2.89 -14.16 4.64
CA LEU A 101 -2.68 -12.73 4.38
C LEU A 101 -2.55 -11.92 5.67
N GLN A 102 -3.31 -12.25 6.71
CA GLN A 102 -3.19 -11.60 8.02
C GLN A 102 -1.81 -11.85 8.66
N MET A 103 -1.30 -13.09 8.57
CA MET A 103 0.05 -13.41 9.05
C MET A 103 1.12 -12.64 8.28
N GLN A 104 1.00 -12.54 6.96
CA GLN A 104 1.92 -11.74 6.14
C GLN A 104 1.86 -10.25 6.48
N LEU A 105 0.66 -9.71 6.69
CA LEU A 105 0.47 -8.31 7.09
C LEU A 105 1.13 -8.03 8.43
N SER A 106 0.92 -8.86 9.45
CA SER A 106 1.54 -8.68 10.77
C SER A 106 3.07 -8.70 10.70
N THR A 107 3.63 -9.60 9.88
CA THR A 107 5.07 -9.69 9.63
C THR A 107 5.60 -8.42 8.96
N ALA A 108 4.91 -7.93 7.93
CA ALA A 108 5.27 -6.71 7.21
C ALA A 108 5.20 -5.47 8.13
N LEU A 109 4.17 -5.36 8.95
CA LEU A 109 4.04 -4.29 9.96
C LEU A 109 5.17 -4.34 10.98
N GLY A 110 5.55 -5.54 11.45
CA GLY A 110 6.69 -5.74 12.34
C GLY A 110 8.02 -5.27 11.72
N ARG A 111 8.25 -5.60 10.44
CA ARG A 111 9.42 -5.12 9.69
C ARG A 111 9.41 -3.60 9.53
N LEU A 112 8.26 -3.02 9.17
CA LEU A 112 8.11 -1.57 9.02
C LEU A 112 8.40 -0.82 10.33
N SER A 113 7.90 -1.34 11.45
CA SER A 113 8.15 -0.78 12.79
C SER A 113 9.65 -0.76 13.13
N ARG A 114 10.36 -1.88 12.87
CA ARG A 114 11.81 -1.98 13.07
C ARG A 114 12.58 -0.98 12.21
N LEU A 115 12.27 -0.90 10.91
CA LEU A 115 12.92 0.04 9.99
C LEU A 115 12.70 1.50 10.42
N ARG A 116 11.50 1.84 10.88
CA ARG A 116 11.20 3.19 11.43
C ARG A 116 12.04 3.50 12.66
N LYS A 117 12.25 2.54 13.56
CA LYS A 117 13.12 2.70 14.74
C LYS A 117 14.58 2.89 14.33
N GLN A 118 15.10 2.05 13.44
CA GLN A 118 16.47 2.15 12.92
C GLN A 118 16.72 3.50 12.23
N LYS A 119 15.78 3.96 11.40
CA LYS A 119 15.86 5.27 10.74
C LYS A 119 15.99 6.41 11.77
N ARG A 120 15.17 6.40 12.83
CA ARG A 120 15.24 7.42 13.88
C ARG A 120 16.58 7.37 14.61
N PHE A 121 17.01 6.18 15.02
CA PHE A 121 18.29 6.00 15.68
C PHE A 121 19.47 6.54 14.85
N LEU A 122 19.52 6.22 13.55
CA LEU A 122 20.57 6.73 12.66
C LEU A 122 20.50 8.25 12.49
N LYS A 123 19.31 8.83 12.40
CA LYS A 123 19.12 10.28 12.34
C LYS A 123 19.64 10.95 13.61
N ASP A 124 19.28 10.43 14.77
CA ASP A 124 19.68 10.97 16.07
C ASP A 124 21.20 10.84 16.24
N ARG A 125 21.77 9.68 15.90
CA ARG A 125 23.21 9.44 15.93
C ARG A 125 23.97 10.35 14.96
N GLY A 126 23.45 10.57 13.76
CA GLY A 126 24.02 11.52 12.80
C GLY A 126 24.04 12.95 13.34
N SER A 127 22.92 13.40 13.94
CA SER A 127 22.85 14.73 14.55
C SER A 127 23.82 14.91 15.72
N GLU A 128 24.03 13.85 16.51
CA GLU A 128 25.01 13.84 17.60
C GLU A 128 26.44 13.97 17.07
N LEU A 129 26.79 13.21 16.04
CA LEU A 129 28.12 13.26 15.43
C LEU A 129 28.41 14.64 14.82
N ILE A 130 27.43 15.25 14.14
CA ILE A 130 27.57 16.60 13.61
C ILE A 130 27.83 17.60 14.74
N ARG A 131 27.05 17.53 15.83
CA ARG A 131 27.22 18.45 16.97
C ARG A 131 28.60 18.34 17.60
N ARG A 132 29.09 17.12 17.84
CA ARG A 132 30.44 16.90 18.40
C ARG A 132 31.52 17.37 17.44
N GLY A 133 31.35 17.14 16.14
CA GLY A 133 32.26 17.63 15.12
C GLY A 133 32.37 19.15 15.13
N LEU A 134 31.23 19.86 15.21
CA LEU A 134 31.22 21.32 15.32
C LEU A 134 31.90 21.81 16.60
N GLN A 135 31.60 21.21 17.76
CA GLN A 135 32.26 21.56 19.02
C GLN A 135 33.78 21.38 18.95
N SER A 136 34.25 20.28 18.35
CA SER A 136 35.68 20.03 18.17
C SER A 136 36.35 21.04 17.23
N LEU A 137 35.63 21.53 16.21
CA LEU A 137 36.14 22.58 15.32
C LEU A 137 36.20 23.93 16.04
N ASP A 138 35.15 24.28 16.79
CA ASP A 138 35.10 25.51 17.59
C ASP A 138 36.25 25.56 18.63
N GLU A 139 36.57 24.42 19.26
CA GLU A 139 37.70 24.27 20.18
C GLU A 139 39.05 24.49 19.48
N LEU A 140 39.22 23.94 18.28
CA LEU A 140 40.46 24.10 17.50
C LEU A 140 40.63 25.56 17.04
N GLU A 141 39.56 26.19 16.55
CA GLU A 141 39.56 27.61 16.18
C GLU A 141 39.83 28.55 17.39
N ALA A 142 39.47 28.14 18.61
CA ALA A 142 39.85 28.87 19.81
C ALA A 142 41.35 28.74 20.11
N GLN A 143 41.90 27.52 20.00
CA GLN A 143 43.33 27.27 20.19
C GLN A 143 44.18 28.03 19.16
N ASP A 144 43.79 28.00 17.88
CA ASP A 144 44.49 28.73 16.82
C ASP A 144 44.50 30.24 17.08
N ARG A 145 43.41 30.79 17.63
CA ARG A 145 43.35 32.19 18.07
C ARG A 145 44.29 32.48 19.24
N GLU A 146 44.32 31.61 20.26
CA GLU A 146 45.22 31.75 21.39
C GLU A 146 46.70 31.71 20.97
N VAL A 147 47.04 30.80 20.04
CA VAL A 147 48.39 30.70 19.45
C VAL A 147 48.72 31.98 18.68
N ALA A 148 47.83 32.43 17.79
CA ALA A 148 48.04 33.66 17.02
C ALA A 148 48.22 34.89 17.92
N GLU A 149 47.47 34.99 19.03
CA GLU A 149 47.66 36.06 20.01
C GLU A 149 48.99 35.93 20.77
N ALA A 150 49.41 34.71 21.11
CA ALA A 150 50.70 34.48 21.75
C ALA A 150 51.87 34.81 20.80
N GLU A 151 51.79 34.40 19.54
CA GLU A 151 52.74 34.74 18.48
C GLU A 151 52.84 36.26 18.31
N ALA A 152 51.70 36.97 18.20
CA ALA A 152 51.70 38.43 18.09
C ALA A 152 52.33 39.12 19.32
N ARG A 153 52.11 38.59 20.52
CA ARG A 153 52.77 39.08 21.75
C ARG A 153 54.29 38.87 21.70
N VAL A 154 54.74 37.68 21.29
CA VAL A 154 56.18 37.37 21.14
C VAL A 154 56.82 38.24 20.07
N GLU A 155 56.18 38.43 18.92
CA GLU A 155 56.64 39.34 17.87
C GLU A 155 56.78 40.77 18.40
N GLN A 156 55.79 41.26 19.15
CA GLN A 156 55.84 42.58 19.76
C GLN A 156 57.00 42.71 20.77
N ASP A 157 57.18 41.73 21.64
CA ASP A 157 58.27 41.71 22.62
C ASP A 157 59.65 41.68 21.93
N LEU A 158 59.82 40.86 20.89
CA LEU A 158 61.04 40.79 20.08
C LEU A 158 61.37 42.14 19.43
N VAL A 159 60.36 42.80 18.84
CA VAL A 159 60.52 44.15 18.29
C VAL A 159 60.95 45.13 19.39
N SER A 160 60.33 45.06 20.58
CA SER A 160 60.65 45.93 21.71
C SER A 160 62.07 45.75 22.26
N TRP A 161 62.61 44.53 22.22
CA TRP A 161 63.98 44.21 22.64
C TRP A 161 65.04 44.59 21.61
N GLY A 162 64.64 45.20 20.49
CA GLY A 162 65.54 45.62 19.41
C GLY A 162 65.86 44.52 18.41
N ALA A 163 65.21 43.34 18.50
CA ALA A 163 65.33 42.28 17.50
C ALA A 163 64.45 42.52 16.26
N GLY A 164 63.76 43.68 16.19
CA GLY A 164 62.96 44.10 15.04
C GLY A 164 63.75 44.77 13.91
N GLU A 165 65.02 45.12 14.12
CA GLU A 165 65.91 45.48 13.01
C GLU A 165 66.27 44.22 12.24
N VAL A 166 66.12 44.25 10.90
CA VAL A 166 66.56 43.18 10.00
C VAL A 166 68.03 42.88 10.29
N PHE A 167 68.26 41.82 11.06
CA PHE A 167 69.59 41.37 11.40
C PHE A 167 70.24 40.85 10.12
N ASP A 168 71.13 41.65 9.53
CA ASP A 168 71.87 41.26 8.34
C ASP A 168 72.86 40.14 8.70
N TRP A 169 72.45 38.89 8.50
CA TRP A 169 73.29 37.71 8.73
C TRP A 169 74.62 37.77 7.96
N SER A 170 74.68 38.53 6.87
CA SER A 170 75.89 38.80 6.08
C SER A 170 76.98 39.54 6.88
N SER A 171 76.58 40.33 7.88
CA SER A 171 77.49 41.14 8.71
C SER A 171 78.19 40.34 9.83
N LEU A 172 77.73 39.12 10.15
CA LEU A 172 78.38 38.22 11.12
C LEU A 172 79.49 37.34 10.52
N GLY A 173 79.77 37.45 9.21
CA GLY A 173 80.80 36.64 8.54
C GLY A 173 80.41 35.17 8.37
N VAL A 174 79.13 34.83 8.57
CA VAL A 174 78.58 33.53 8.20
C VAL A 174 78.42 33.56 6.67
N GLY A 175 79.21 32.76 5.95
CA GLY A 175 79.26 32.79 4.49
C GLY A 175 77.91 32.55 3.81
N SER A 176 77.88 32.74 2.49
CA SER A 176 76.71 32.64 1.60
C SER A 176 75.87 31.36 1.72
N ASP A 177 76.35 30.35 2.44
CA ASP A 177 75.73 29.04 2.60
C ASP A 177 74.39 29.07 3.35
N PHE A 178 74.07 30.16 4.05
CA PHE A 178 72.77 30.35 4.74
C PHE A 178 71.89 31.45 4.11
N ALA A 179 72.40 32.15 3.09
CA ALA A 179 71.66 33.20 2.39
C ALA A 179 70.48 32.67 1.56
N GLU A 180 70.46 31.36 1.24
CA GLU A 180 69.38 30.71 0.50
C GLU A 180 68.11 30.44 1.33
N LEU A 181 68.15 30.56 2.65
CA LEU A 181 66.98 30.25 3.48
C LEU A 181 65.88 31.33 3.45
N GLY A 182 66.16 32.46 2.79
CA GLY A 182 65.17 33.52 2.55
C GLY A 182 64.66 34.18 3.83
N PRO A 183 64.01 35.35 3.73
CA PRO A 183 63.40 35.99 4.89
C PRO A 183 62.24 35.11 5.40
N LEU A 184 62.25 34.77 6.69
CA LEU A 184 61.12 34.15 7.38
C LEU A 184 59.97 35.17 7.47
N SER A 185 59.26 35.31 6.36
CA SER A 185 58.00 36.04 6.29
C SER A 185 56.89 35.00 6.44
N PRO A 186 55.88 35.20 7.30
CA PRO A 186 54.74 34.29 7.34
C PRO A 186 53.97 34.42 6.02
N SER A 187 54.08 33.41 5.15
CA SER A 187 53.35 33.38 3.89
C SER A 187 51.87 33.08 4.17
N ARG A 188 51.02 34.11 4.12
CA ARG A 188 49.57 33.94 3.91
C ARG A 188 49.36 33.38 2.49
N GLY A 189 49.18 32.07 2.37
CA GLY A 189 48.94 31.40 1.09
C GLY A 189 48.16 30.10 1.26
N THR A 190 46.90 30.13 0.85
CA THR A 190 45.92 29.05 0.72
C THR A 190 46.46 27.78 0.07
N ALA A 191 46.35 26.63 0.74
CA ALA A 191 46.59 25.32 0.14
C ALA A 191 45.27 24.72 -0.39
N GLU A 192 45.07 24.75 -1.71
CA GLU A 192 44.17 23.85 -2.41
C GLU A 192 44.74 22.42 -2.33
N GLY A 193 43.97 21.49 -1.77
CA GLY A 193 44.40 20.09 -1.61
C GLY A 193 44.27 19.28 -2.89
N PRO A 194 45.29 18.50 -3.30
CA PRO A 194 45.15 17.56 -4.40
C PRO A 194 44.49 16.26 -3.94
N ALA A 195 43.50 15.81 -4.72
CA ALA A 195 42.76 14.58 -4.56
C ALA A 195 43.68 13.34 -4.66
N GLY A 196 43.62 12.48 -3.65
CA GLY A 196 44.27 11.17 -3.63
C GLY A 196 43.52 10.16 -4.50
N ASN A 197 44.20 9.66 -5.53
CA ASN A 197 43.73 8.58 -6.39
C ASN A 197 43.95 7.23 -5.71
N VAL A 198 42.90 6.39 -5.67
CA VAL A 198 42.87 5.06 -5.03
C VAL A 198 43.31 4.01 -6.06
N GLY A 199 44.45 3.35 -5.81
CA GLY A 199 44.90 2.18 -6.56
C GLY A 199 44.25 0.91 -6.04
N GLY A 200 43.54 0.20 -6.92
CA GLY A 200 42.93 -1.09 -6.64
C GLY A 200 43.90 -2.25 -6.85
N SER A 201 43.75 -3.28 -6.02
CA SER A 201 44.02 -4.69 -6.31
C SER A 201 43.09 -5.52 -5.44
#